data_AF-A0A7K0PCH3-F1
#
_entry.id   AF-A0A7K0PCH3-F1
#
_cell.length_a   1.000
_cell.length_b   1.000
_cell.length_c   1.000
_cell.angle_alpha   90.00
_cell.angle_beta   90.00
_cell.angle_gamma   90.00
#
_symmetry.space_group_name_H-M   'P 1'
#
loop_
_entity.id
_entity.type
_entity.pdbx_description
1 polymer ?
#
loop_
_entity_poly.entity_id
_entity_poly.type
_entity_poly.pdbx_seq_one_letter_code
_entity_poly.pdbx_strand_id
1 'polypeptide(L)'
;MSTIAPASHELGAPLTGNPHVCEVCLRHPRETCPRCRSHLGAISRLRTAGHDDAAIATRLHITLERLHALDEYTEDAKEIDALRYSTVPVQQLQAMIARRRDHDPAFSFEEIARSSGIGEGHQLDRVVGLRDRGPRQQSKRRNTTIHCDDAGRIARALGALPAEVDS
;
A
#
# COMPACT_ATOMS: atom_id res chain seq x y z
N MET A 1 9.92 52.49 20.11
CA MET A 1 9.04 51.30 20.20
C MET A 1 8.08 51.37 19.03
N SER A 2 8.45 50.76 17.90
CA SER A 2 7.67 50.84 16.65
C SER A 2 6.74 49.65 16.54
N THR A 3 5.44 49.92 16.57
CA THR A 3 4.37 48.94 16.37
C THR A 3 4.26 48.67 14.87
N ILE A 4 4.63 47.46 14.44
CA ILE A 4 4.42 46.98 13.07
C ILE A 4 3.00 46.42 13.00
N ALA A 5 2.13 47.09 12.24
CA ALA A 5 0.84 46.54 11.85
C ALA A 5 1.06 45.42 10.81
N PRO A 6 0.43 44.24 10.95
CA PRO A 6 0.50 43.23 9.91
C PRO A 6 -0.33 43.65 8.69
N ALA A 7 0.29 43.51 7.52
CA ALA A 7 -0.31 43.76 6.22
C ALA A 7 -1.52 42.85 6.00
N SER A 8 -2.69 43.46 5.85
CA SER A 8 -3.88 42.82 5.29
C SER A 8 -3.57 42.42 3.85
N HIS A 9 -3.21 41.15 3.64
CA HIS A 9 -3.26 40.55 2.32
C HIS A 9 -4.73 40.54 1.89
N GLU A 10 -5.05 41.32 0.85
CA GLU A 10 -6.37 41.35 0.25
C GLU A 10 -6.75 39.95 -0.23
N LEU A 11 -7.60 39.31 0.57
CA LEU A 11 -8.26 38.05 0.25
C LEU A 11 -9.24 38.35 -0.89
N GLY A 12 -8.91 37.89 -2.10
CA GLY A 12 -9.82 37.90 -3.24
C GLY A 12 -11.17 37.33 -2.84
N ALA A 13 -12.24 38.02 -3.24
CA ALA A 13 -13.61 37.74 -2.88
C ALA A 13 -13.98 36.25 -3.00
N PRO A 14 -14.83 35.71 -2.10
CA PRO A 14 -15.34 34.36 -2.25
C PRO A 14 -16.15 34.27 -3.55
N LEU A 15 -15.65 33.50 -4.51
CA LEU A 15 -16.40 33.14 -5.70
C LEU A 15 -17.59 32.29 -5.24
N THR A 16 -18.78 32.90 -5.22
CA THR A 16 -20.08 32.25 -5.03
C THR A 16 -20.40 31.37 -6.25
N GLY A 17 -19.60 30.32 -6.43
CA GLY A 17 -19.80 29.29 -7.44
C GLY A 17 -20.13 27.98 -6.74
N ASN A 18 -21.29 27.42 -7.07
CA ASN A 18 -21.77 26.12 -6.61
C ASN A 18 -20.61 25.10 -6.58
N PRO A 19 -20.25 24.47 -5.43
CA PRO A 19 -19.16 23.51 -5.38
C PRO A 19 -19.41 22.43 -6.42
N HIS A 20 -18.47 22.25 -7.34
CA HIS A 20 -18.65 21.34 -8.46
C HIS A 20 -18.74 19.91 -7.92
N VAL A 21 -19.96 19.42 -7.73
CA VAL A 21 -20.19 18.01 -7.41
C VAL A 21 -19.98 17.25 -8.71
N CYS A 22 -18.81 16.59 -8.82
CA CYS A 22 -18.52 15.71 -9.93
C CYS A 22 -19.61 14.63 -9.99
N GLU A 23 -20.17 14.37 -11.18
CA GLU A 23 -21.24 13.38 -11.38
C GLU A 23 -20.85 11.98 -10.88
N VAL A 24 -19.57 11.62 -10.99
CA VAL A 24 -19.01 10.39 -10.42
C VAL A 24 -19.07 10.40 -8.88
N CYS A 25 -18.76 11.53 -8.25
CA CYS A 25 -18.82 11.68 -6.80
C CYS A 25 -20.27 11.72 -6.27
N LEU A 26 -21.22 12.22 -7.08
CA LEU A 26 -22.65 12.13 -6.74
C LEU A 26 -23.13 10.69 -6.74
N ARG A 27 -22.68 9.89 -7.72
CA ARG A 27 -23.07 8.49 -7.85
C ARG A 27 -22.38 7.58 -6.83
N HIS A 28 -21.14 7.93 -6.44
CA HIS A 28 -20.33 7.16 -5.49
C HIS A 28 -19.76 8.07 -4.39
N PRO A 29 -20.58 8.47 -3.40
CA PRO A 29 -20.16 9.44 -2.37
C PRO A 29 -19.00 8.94 -1.50
N ARG A 30 -18.86 7.62 -1.37
CA ARG A 30 -17.78 6.96 -0.61
C ARG A 30 -16.54 6.60 -1.43
N GLU A 31 -16.59 6.78 -2.76
CA GLU A 31 -15.45 6.47 -3.62
C GLU A 31 -14.73 7.74 -4.07
N THR A 32 -13.44 7.60 -4.36
CA THR A 32 -12.56 8.70 -4.74
C THR A 32 -12.36 8.71 -6.25
N CYS A 33 -13.00 9.63 -6.96
CA CYS A 33 -12.74 9.82 -8.39
C CYS A 33 -11.30 10.33 -8.63
N PRO A 34 -10.73 10.17 -9.83
CA PRO A 34 -9.36 10.61 -10.14
C PRO A 34 -9.10 12.10 -9.82
N ARG A 35 -10.11 12.95 -10.05
CA ARG A 35 -10.03 14.39 -9.72
C ARG A 35 -9.94 14.61 -8.21
N CYS A 36 -10.81 13.97 -7.42
CA CYS A 36 -10.75 14.02 -5.96
C CYS A 36 -9.42 13.46 -5.40
N ARG A 37 -8.87 12.41 -6.02
CA ARG A 37 -7.58 11.86 -5.62
C ARG A 37 -6.42 12.86 -5.81
N SER A 38 -6.48 13.66 -6.88
CA SER A 38 -5.49 14.74 -7.11
C SER A 38 -5.55 15.86 -6.05
N HIS A 39 -6.69 16.05 -5.39
CA HIS A 39 -6.86 17.05 -4.33
C HIS A 39 -6.24 16.64 -2.99
N LEU A 40 -6.00 15.35 -2.72
CA LEU A 40 -5.47 14.87 -1.43
C LEU A 40 -4.14 15.54 -1.05
N GLY A 41 -3.22 15.66 -2.01
CA GLY A 41 -1.96 16.36 -1.80
C GLY A 41 -2.14 17.87 -1.58
N ALA A 42 -3.17 18.49 -2.18
CA ALA A 42 -3.48 19.90 -1.97
C ALA A 42 -4.13 20.15 -0.60
N ILE A 43 -5.04 19.28 -0.15
CA ILE A 43 -5.66 19.33 1.18
C ILE A 43 -4.57 19.31 2.26
N SER A 44 -3.66 18.33 2.20
CA SER A 44 -2.57 18.22 3.17
C SER A 44 -1.68 19.46 3.18
N ARG A 45 -1.29 19.99 2.01
CA ARG A 45 -0.48 21.22 1.92
C ARG A 45 -1.19 22.44 2.53
N LEU A 46 -2.49 22.60 2.27
CA LEU A 46 -3.26 23.73 2.79
C LEU A 46 -3.43 23.65 4.31
N ARG A 47 -3.65 22.45 4.88
CA ARG A 47 -3.67 22.26 6.33
C ARG A 47 -2.33 22.58 6.98
N THR A 48 -1.22 22.13 6.39
CA THR A 48 0.13 22.48 6.88
C THR A 48 0.39 23.99 6.83
N ALA A 49 -0.21 24.69 5.87
CA ALA A 49 -0.17 26.15 5.78
C ALA A 49 -1.14 26.87 6.74
N GLY A 50 -1.88 26.14 7.58
CA GLY A 50 -2.76 26.69 8.61
C GLY A 50 -4.16 27.09 8.13
N HIS A 51 -4.58 26.66 6.94
CA HIS A 51 -5.96 26.87 6.48
C HIS A 51 -6.93 25.96 7.23
N ASP A 52 -8.09 26.52 7.62
CA ASP A 52 -9.21 25.73 8.14
C ASP A 52 -9.95 24.97 7.02
N ASP A 53 -10.77 24.01 7.42
CA ASP A 53 -11.46 23.11 6.49
C ASP A 53 -12.47 23.86 5.59
N ALA A 54 -13.08 24.95 6.06
CA ALA A 54 -14.00 25.76 5.27
C ALA A 54 -13.25 26.53 4.15
N ALA A 55 -12.10 27.10 4.46
CA ALA A 55 -11.22 27.76 3.51
C ALA A 55 -10.64 26.76 2.50
N ILE A 56 -10.29 25.55 2.94
CA ILE A 56 -9.83 24.47 2.06
C ILE A 56 -10.93 24.04 1.09
N ALA A 57 -12.13 23.75 1.60
CA ALA A 57 -13.28 23.35 0.78
C ALA A 57 -13.60 24.42 -0.28
N THR A 58 -13.60 25.69 0.13
CA THR A 58 -13.80 26.84 -0.77
C THR A 58 -12.71 26.91 -1.84
N ARG A 59 -11.44 26.80 -1.45
CA ARG A 59 -10.29 26.90 -2.36
C ARG A 59 -10.18 25.74 -3.34
N LEU A 60 -10.67 24.56 -2.95
CA LEU A 60 -10.69 23.37 -3.78
C LEU A 60 -12.01 23.20 -4.55
N HIS A 61 -12.97 24.12 -4.36
CA HIS A 61 -14.30 24.09 -4.96
C HIS A 61 -15.06 22.78 -4.69
N ILE A 62 -14.96 22.26 -3.47
CA ILE A 62 -15.66 21.07 -2.99
C ILE A 62 -16.54 21.41 -1.79
N THR A 63 -17.52 20.56 -1.49
CA THR A 63 -18.30 20.70 -0.25
C THR A 63 -17.45 20.30 0.96
N LEU A 64 -17.79 20.84 2.14
CA LEU A 64 -17.16 20.44 3.40
C LEU A 64 -17.37 18.94 3.68
N GLU A 65 -18.57 18.43 3.39
CA GLU A 65 -18.88 17.01 3.46
C GLU A 65 -17.94 16.17 2.57
N ARG A 66 -17.66 16.64 1.35
CA ARG A 66 -16.74 15.94 0.45
C ARG A 66 -15.30 16.00 0.95
N LEU A 67 -14.89 17.10 1.57
CA LEU A 67 -13.58 17.20 2.22
C LEU A 67 -13.44 16.15 3.32
N HIS A 68 -14.43 16.04 4.21
CA HIS A 68 -14.42 15.03 5.28
C HIS A 68 -14.42 13.60 4.74
N ALA A 69 -15.22 13.30 3.71
CA ALA A 69 -15.21 11.99 3.07
C ALA A 69 -13.83 11.62 2.47
N LEU A 70 -13.07 12.60 2.00
CA LEU A 70 -11.70 12.38 1.51
C LEU A 70 -10.70 12.15 2.65
N ASP A 71 -10.95 12.74 3.81
CA ASP A 71 -10.15 12.47 5.01
C ASP A 71 -10.39 11.06 5.53
N GLU A 72 -11.65 10.65 5.66
CA GLU A 72 -12.03 9.28 6.02
C GLU A 72 -11.35 8.27 5.09
N TYR A 73 -11.44 8.49 3.76
CA TYR A 73 -10.75 7.64 2.79
C TYR A 73 -9.23 7.58 3.01
N THR A 74 -8.61 8.70 3.38
CA THR A 74 -7.16 8.78 3.59
C THR A 74 -6.75 8.08 4.89
N GLU A 75 -7.54 8.20 5.95
CA GLU A 75 -7.31 7.49 7.21
C GLU A 75 -7.55 5.98 7.06
N ASP A 76 -8.62 5.57 6.40
CA ASP A 76 -8.88 4.16 6.07
C ASP A 76 -7.72 3.58 5.25
N ALA A 77 -7.23 4.32 4.25
CA ALA A 77 -6.09 3.88 3.45
C ALA A 77 -4.80 3.72 4.28
N LYS A 78 -4.55 4.63 5.24
CA LYS A 78 -3.41 4.52 6.16
C LYS A 78 -3.56 3.36 7.13
N GLU A 79 -4.76 3.12 7.64
CA GLU A 79 -5.05 2.01 8.54
C GLU A 79 -4.84 0.67 7.82
N ILE A 80 -5.36 0.54 6.60
CA ILE A 80 -5.13 -0.62 5.73
C ILE A 80 -3.63 -0.80 5.46
N ASP A 81 -2.91 0.27 5.15
CA ASP A 81 -1.45 0.20 4.90
C ASP A 81 -0.68 -0.18 6.16
N ALA A 82 -1.07 0.32 7.33
CA ALA A 82 -0.48 -0.04 8.62
C ALA A 82 -0.73 -1.52 8.98
N LEU A 83 -1.85 -2.10 8.53
CA LEU A 83 -2.19 -3.52 8.69
C LEU A 83 -1.49 -4.42 7.66
N ARG A 84 -0.94 -3.86 6.58
CA ARG A 84 -0.14 -4.62 5.61
C ARG A 84 1.22 -4.94 6.21
N TYR A 85 1.34 -6.16 6.76
CA TYR A 85 2.66 -6.75 6.97
C TYR A 85 3.37 -6.81 5.62
N SER A 86 4.48 -6.08 5.48
CA SER A 86 5.29 -6.10 4.26
C SER A 86 6.13 -7.38 4.17
N THR A 87 6.42 -8.04 5.29
CA THR A 87 7.21 -9.26 5.31
C THR A 87 6.72 -10.28 6.34
N VAL A 88 6.98 -11.56 6.07
CA VAL A 88 6.73 -12.69 6.96
C VAL A 88 8.02 -13.48 7.23
N PRO A 89 8.11 -14.24 8.35
CA PRO A 89 9.24 -15.10 8.63
C PRO A 89 9.37 -16.23 7.62
N VAL A 90 10.58 -16.44 7.08
CA VAL A 90 10.87 -17.49 6.09
C VAL A 90 10.67 -18.89 6.65
N GLN A 91 10.82 -19.07 7.97
CA GLN A 91 10.69 -20.35 8.66
C GLN A 91 9.32 -21.02 8.43
N GLN A 92 8.26 -20.22 8.27
CA GLN A 92 6.92 -20.75 8.01
C GLN A 92 6.87 -21.43 6.63
N LEU A 93 7.44 -20.79 5.60
CA LEU A 93 7.55 -21.36 4.26
C LEU A 93 8.45 -22.60 4.23
N GLN A 94 9.57 -22.58 4.96
CA GLN A 94 10.47 -23.74 5.08
C GLN A 94 9.72 -24.96 5.63
N ALA A 95 8.90 -24.77 6.67
CA ALA A 95 8.08 -25.84 7.24
C ALA A 95 7.01 -26.36 6.27
N MET A 96 6.44 -25.48 5.43
CA MET A 96 5.48 -25.88 4.39
C MET A 96 6.15 -26.69 3.28
N ILE A 97 7.34 -26.28 2.85
CA ILE A 97 8.14 -26.99 1.84
C ILE A 97 8.55 -28.37 2.37
N ALA A 98 9.01 -28.46 3.61
CA ALA A 98 9.37 -29.73 4.25
C ALA A 98 8.19 -30.70 4.25
N ARG A 99 7.02 -30.25 4.73
CA ARG A 99 5.79 -31.06 4.72
C ARG A 99 5.40 -31.50 3.32
N ARG A 100 5.51 -30.63 2.32
CA ARG A 100 5.17 -30.98 0.94
C ARG A 100 6.11 -32.06 0.37
N ARG A 101 7.42 -31.97 0.65
CA ARG A 101 8.41 -32.98 0.25
C ARG A 101 8.21 -34.33 0.95
N ASP A 102 7.78 -34.32 2.20
CA ASP A 102 7.45 -35.55 2.93
C ASP A 102 6.25 -36.27 2.29
N HIS A 103 5.28 -35.53 1.77
CA HIS A 103 4.11 -36.08 1.08
C HIS A 103 4.37 -36.47 -0.37
N ASP A 104 5.23 -35.74 -1.08
CA ASP A 104 5.59 -35.98 -2.47
C ASP A 104 7.10 -35.85 -2.68
N PRO A 105 7.85 -36.96 -2.64
CA PRO A 105 9.30 -36.95 -2.81
C PRO A 105 9.76 -36.54 -4.22
N ALA A 106 8.89 -36.62 -5.23
CA ALA A 106 9.19 -36.18 -6.59
C ALA A 106 9.06 -34.66 -6.75
N PHE A 107 8.48 -33.98 -5.75
CA PHE A 107 8.28 -32.54 -5.74
C PHE A 107 9.61 -31.78 -5.78
N SER A 108 9.78 -30.92 -6.78
CA SER A 108 11.03 -30.20 -7.05
C SER A 108 10.92 -28.69 -6.78
N PHE A 109 12.04 -28.06 -6.41
CA PHE A 109 12.11 -26.60 -6.26
C PHE A 109 11.88 -25.84 -7.57
N GLU A 110 12.22 -26.46 -8.70
CA GLU A 110 12.00 -25.89 -10.02
C GLU A 110 10.51 -25.78 -10.34
N GLU A 111 9.71 -26.72 -9.87
CA GLU A 111 8.26 -26.70 -10.02
C GLU A 111 7.62 -25.60 -9.17
N ILE A 112 8.07 -25.41 -7.93
CA ILE A 112 7.62 -24.29 -7.07
C ILE A 112 8.02 -22.95 -7.70
N ALA A 113 9.26 -22.80 -8.17
CA ALA A 113 9.74 -21.57 -8.77
C ALA A 113 8.89 -21.18 -10.00
N ARG A 114 8.60 -22.17 -10.86
CA ARG A 114 7.76 -21.99 -12.05
C ARG A 114 6.33 -21.61 -11.68
N SER A 115 5.72 -22.30 -10.73
CA SER A 115 4.33 -22.08 -10.32
C SER A 115 4.12 -20.83 -9.48
N SER A 116 5.13 -20.40 -8.71
CA SER A 116 5.10 -19.15 -7.94
C SER A 116 5.49 -17.91 -8.77
N GLY A 117 5.97 -18.10 -10.00
CA GLY A 117 6.51 -17.02 -10.83
C GLY A 117 7.84 -16.44 -10.31
N ILE A 118 8.45 -17.07 -9.30
CA ILE A 118 9.76 -16.69 -8.76
C ILE A 118 10.82 -17.38 -9.60
N GLY A 119 11.12 -16.79 -10.76
CA GLY A 119 12.24 -17.12 -11.64
C GLY A 119 12.68 -18.59 -11.65
N GLU A 120 13.96 -18.83 -11.36
CA GLU A 120 14.55 -20.17 -11.34
C GLU A 120 14.63 -20.76 -9.92
N GLY A 121 14.67 -22.09 -9.81
CA GLY A 121 14.71 -22.82 -8.52
C GLY A 121 15.83 -22.38 -7.57
N HIS A 122 16.97 -21.93 -8.10
CA HIS A 122 18.08 -21.41 -7.30
C HIS A 122 17.78 -20.03 -6.67
N GLN A 123 16.90 -19.24 -7.27
CA GLN A 123 16.42 -17.96 -6.73
C GLN A 123 15.44 -18.21 -5.60
N LEU A 124 14.51 -19.15 -5.79
CA LEU A 124 13.62 -19.61 -4.74
C LEU A 124 14.41 -20.10 -3.53
N ASP A 125 15.40 -20.96 -3.74
CA ASP A 125 16.27 -21.50 -2.67
C ASP A 125 17.00 -20.39 -1.88
N ARG A 126 17.42 -19.32 -2.56
CA ARG A 126 18.00 -18.12 -1.93
C ARG A 126 16.95 -17.30 -1.16
N VAL A 127 15.72 -17.23 -1.66
CA VAL A 127 14.59 -16.50 -1.09
C VAL A 127 14.08 -17.19 0.18
N VAL A 128 13.90 -18.52 0.15
CA VAL A 128 13.51 -19.33 1.32
C VAL A 128 14.68 -19.79 2.18
N GLY A 129 15.92 -19.42 1.82
CA GLY A 129 17.11 -19.64 2.65
C GLY A 129 17.41 -21.11 2.96
N LEU A 130 17.12 -22.02 2.03
CA LEU A 130 17.26 -23.48 2.23
C LEU A 130 18.64 -24.02 1.86
N ARG A 131 19.41 -23.31 1.02
CA ARG A 131 20.84 -23.57 0.83
C ARG A 131 21.69 -22.86 1.87
N ASP A 132 22.50 -23.65 2.57
CA ASP A 132 23.70 -23.14 3.21
C ASP A 132 24.60 -22.56 2.11
N ARG A 133 24.80 -21.25 2.13
CA ARG A 133 25.80 -20.64 1.26
C ARG A 133 27.14 -21.24 1.69
N GLY A 134 27.85 -21.88 0.76
CA GLY A 134 29.12 -22.57 1.05
C GLY A 134 30.10 -21.69 1.83
N PRO A 135 31.17 -22.28 2.42
CA PRO A 135 31.98 -21.67 3.48
C PRO A 135 32.54 -20.27 3.19
N ARG A 136 32.62 -19.83 1.93
CA ARG A 136 33.06 -18.48 1.53
C ARG A 136 31.98 -17.40 1.53
N GLN A 137 30.72 -17.73 1.80
CA GLN A 137 29.58 -16.78 1.75
C GLN A 137 28.80 -16.66 3.07
N GLN A 138 29.29 -17.27 4.15
CA GLN A 138 28.69 -17.20 5.50
C GLN A 138 28.56 -15.76 6.05
N SER A 139 29.22 -14.76 5.45
CA SER A 139 29.13 -13.36 5.87
C SER A 139 27.87 -12.63 5.40
N LYS A 140 27.11 -13.15 4.43
CA LYS A 140 25.83 -12.56 4.03
C LYS A 140 24.70 -13.23 4.80
N ARG A 141 24.18 -12.53 5.81
CA ARG A 141 23.03 -12.90 6.65
C ARG A 141 21.98 -13.69 5.85
N ARG A 142 21.57 -14.86 6.35
CA ARG A 142 20.41 -15.60 5.83
C ARG A 142 19.20 -14.67 5.86
N ASN A 143 18.40 -14.69 4.79
CA ASN A 143 17.13 -13.97 4.80
C ASN A 143 16.22 -14.62 5.84
N THR A 144 15.90 -13.89 6.91
CA THR A 144 14.98 -14.36 7.96
C THR A 144 13.53 -14.00 7.64
N THR A 145 13.33 -13.04 6.73
CA THR A 145 12.02 -12.57 6.29
C THR A 145 11.95 -12.49 4.75
N ILE A 146 10.72 -12.56 4.24
CA ILE A 146 10.37 -12.50 2.81
C ILE A 146 9.15 -11.61 2.65
N HIS A 147 9.01 -10.92 1.51
CA HIS A 147 7.83 -10.11 1.22
C HIS A 147 6.55 -10.96 1.22
N CYS A 148 5.45 -10.43 1.74
CA CYS A 148 4.19 -11.17 1.84
C CYS A 148 3.65 -11.61 0.49
N ASP A 149 3.83 -10.82 -0.57
CA ASP A 149 3.41 -11.18 -1.94
C ASP A 149 4.15 -12.43 -2.43
N ASP A 150 5.48 -12.46 -2.27
CA ASP A 150 6.30 -13.62 -2.64
C ASP A 150 5.95 -14.84 -1.78
N ALA A 151 5.75 -14.63 -0.47
CA ALA A 151 5.32 -15.69 0.44
C ALA A 151 3.97 -16.28 0.05
N GLY A 152 3.00 -15.43 -0.34
CA GLY A 152 1.69 -15.84 -0.81
C GLY A 152 1.77 -16.66 -2.09
N ARG A 153 2.58 -16.22 -3.07
CA ARG A 153 2.83 -16.97 -4.31
C ARG A 153 3.45 -18.32 -4.04
N ILE A 154 4.45 -18.40 -3.16
CA ILE A 154 5.08 -19.66 -2.77
C ILE A 154 4.07 -20.56 -2.04
N ALA A 155 3.30 -20.02 -1.10
CA ALA A 155 2.31 -20.80 -0.36
C ALA A 155 1.20 -21.37 -1.27
N ARG A 156 0.78 -20.63 -2.30
CA ARG A 156 -0.14 -21.12 -3.34
C ARG A 156 0.49 -22.20 -4.21
N ALA A 157 1.72 -22.00 -4.65
CA ALA A 157 2.48 -23.01 -5.39
C ALA A 157 2.64 -24.32 -4.60
N LEU A 158 2.72 -24.23 -3.27
CA LEU A 158 2.74 -25.38 -2.36
C LEU A 158 1.36 -26.01 -2.12
N GLY A 159 0.29 -25.43 -2.67
CA GLY A 159 -1.09 -25.88 -2.47
C GLY A 159 -1.66 -25.59 -1.07
N ALA A 160 -1.02 -24.70 -0.31
CA ALA A 160 -1.42 -24.40 1.07
C ALA A 160 -2.38 -23.19 1.18
N LEU A 161 -2.54 -22.44 0.10
CA LEU A 161 -3.52 -21.37 -0.05
C LEU A 161 -4.30 -21.56 -1.35
N PRO A 162 -5.57 -21.14 -1.41
CA PRO A 162 -6.34 -21.16 -2.65
C PRO A 162 -5.69 -20.25 -3.71
N ALA A 163 -5.89 -20.58 -4.99
CA ALA A 163 -5.51 -19.71 -6.09
C ALA A 163 -6.26 -18.37 -5.98
N GLU A 164 -5.62 -17.27 -6.38
CA GLU A 164 -6.32 -15.99 -6.51
C GLU A 164 -7.42 -16.15 -7.56
N VAL A 165 -8.63 -15.75 -7.20
CA VAL A 165 -9.73 -15.64 -8.15
C VAL A 165 -9.53 -14.29 -8.83
N ASP A 166 -9.30 -14.30 -10.15
CA ASP A 166 -9.24 -13.07 -10.94
C ASP A 166 -10.51 -12.26 -10.66
N SER A 167 -10.33 -11.08 -10.06
CA SER A 167 -11.40 -10.14 -9.70
C SER A 167 -11.42 -8.99 -10.68
#